data_AF-A0A8H7VR39-F1
#
_entry.id   AF-A0A8H7VR39-F1
#
_cell.length_a   1.000
_cell.length_b   1.000
_cell.length_c   1.000
_cell.angle_alpha   90.00
_cell.angle_beta   90.00
_cell.angle_gamma   90.00
#
_symmetry.space_group_name_H-M   'P 1'
#
loop_
_entity.id
_entity.type
_entity.pdbx_description
1 polymer ?
#
loop_
_entity_poly.entity_id
_entity_poly.type
_entity_poly.pdbx_seq_one_letter_code
_entity_poly.pdbx_strand_id
1 'polypeptide(L)'
;MGAQASKEVARRLPKQVKNDNLSKPTSSPSSIQDDYRQSGKVSLSEEPEVEERDPELHRKLAELGPVKIEPTYTRMRTSDNMLHIMRERQRIEEDEDLGRLSQVPNRTTIDVIFSALEQRKRLAPGDLDNDKVLKGLSRDYELDVPTLKTLYKYFNTITVLPARVDDEKNRKHGIWAENRQEWQQAMDAAIARNEEIKKKSQEKKLTTEQKQEQQFETTKTDKKSERPLTEEEKREKRLQDLFED
;
A
#
# COMPACT_ATOMS: atom_id res chain seq x y z
N MET A 1 -47.26 -50.43 17.86
CA MET A 1 -46.90 -51.26 16.69
C MET A 1 -47.30 -50.47 15.45
N GLY A 2 -46.45 -49.92 14.58
CA GLY A 2 -45.00 -49.88 14.46
C GLY A 2 -44.63 -48.73 13.50
N ALA A 3 -43.44 -48.15 13.70
CA ALA A 3 -42.86 -47.19 12.77
C ALA A 3 -42.42 -47.91 11.48
N GLN A 4 -42.69 -47.32 10.31
CA GLN A 4 -42.08 -47.75 9.06
C GLN A 4 -41.14 -46.65 8.56
N ALA A 5 -39.86 -46.83 8.84
CA ALA A 5 -38.75 -46.22 8.13
C ALA A 5 -38.09 -47.31 7.26
N SER A 6 -37.87 -47.03 5.98
CA SER A 6 -36.73 -47.53 5.18
C SER A 6 -37.02 -47.48 3.68
N LYS A 7 -36.30 -46.62 2.96
CA LYS A 7 -35.60 -47.01 1.73
C LYS A 7 -34.59 -45.94 1.33
N GLU A 8 -33.44 -45.93 2.01
CA GLU A 8 -32.24 -45.33 1.46
C GLU A 8 -31.72 -46.23 0.33
N VAL A 9 -31.83 -45.74 -0.91
CA VAL A 9 -31.21 -46.38 -2.08
C VAL A 9 -29.75 -45.91 -2.12
N ALA A 10 -28.86 -46.67 -1.48
CA ALA A 10 -27.43 -46.49 -1.61
C ALA A 10 -26.99 -46.82 -3.05
N ARG A 11 -26.78 -45.77 -3.86
CA ARG A 11 -26.21 -45.88 -5.21
C ARG A 11 -24.74 -46.30 -5.09
N ARG A 12 -24.45 -47.57 -5.33
CA ARG A 12 -23.07 -48.10 -5.39
C ARG A 12 -22.42 -47.71 -6.72
N LEU A 13 -21.29 -47.00 -6.65
CA LEU A 13 -20.45 -46.69 -7.80
C LEU A 13 -19.69 -47.96 -8.26
N PRO A 14 -19.56 -48.21 -9.58
CA PRO A 14 -18.80 -49.34 -10.10
C PRO A 14 -17.29 -49.19 -9.80
N LYS A 15 -16.70 -50.18 -9.11
CA LYS A 15 -15.27 -50.24 -8.71
C LYS A 15 -14.41 -51.08 -9.66
N GLN A 16 -14.53 -50.90 -10.97
CA GLN A 16 -13.66 -51.58 -11.93
C GLN A 16 -13.20 -50.57 -12.98
N VAL A 17 -11.93 -50.18 -12.90
CA VAL A 17 -11.23 -49.37 -13.89
C VAL A 17 -10.92 -50.29 -15.08
N LYS A 18 -11.62 -50.11 -16.19
CA LYS A 18 -11.22 -50.73 -17.46
C LYS A 18 -9.88 -50.11 -17.89
N ASN A 19 -8.81 -50.89 -17.80
CA ASN A 19 -7.52 -50.54 -18.38
C ASN A 19 -7.60 -50.80 -19.89
N ASP A 20 -8.23 -49.89 -20.62
CA ASP A 20 -8.08 -49.84 -22.08
C ASP A 20 -6.74 -49.16 -22.38
N ASN A 21 -5.87 -49.91 -23.04
CA ASN A 21 -4.53 -49.53 -23.50
C ASN A 21 -4.60 -48.37 -24.51
N LEU A 22 -4.74 -47.14 -24.04
CA LEU A 22 -4.43 -45.95 -24.83
C LEU A 22 -3.14 -45.32 -24.28
N SER A 23 -2.18 -45.16 -25.19
CA SER A 23 -0.93 -44.43 -25.00
C SER A 23 -1.12 -43.21 -24.12
N LYS A 24 -0.38 -43.14 -23.01
CA LYS A 24 -0.29 -41.94 -22.18
C LYS A 24 0.12 -40.76 -23.07
N PRO A 25 -0.60 -39.63 -23.07
CA PRO A 25 -0.12 -38.42 -23.72
C PRO A 25 1.12 -37.94 -22.95
N THR A 26 2.27 -37.89 -23.64
CA THR A 26 3.59 -37.62 -23.04
C THR A 26 3.91 -36.14 -22.83
N SER A 27 2.99 -35.21 -23.04
CA SER A 27 3.27 -33.80 -22.80
C SER A 27 2.05 -33.04 -22.30
N SER A 28 2.09 -32.70 -21.01
CA SER A 28 1.30 -31.63 -20.43
C SER A 28 1.94 -30.28 -20.82
N PRO A 29 1.17 -29.20 -21.05
CA PRO A 29 1.69 -27.89 -21.50
C PRO A 29 2.65 -27.22 -20.50
N SER A 30 2.87 -27.80 -19.32
CA SER A 30 3.84 -27.34 -18.33
C SER A 30 5.29 -27.78 -18.63
N SER A 31 5.54 -28.61 -19.66
CA SER A 31 6.88 -29.08 -20.03
C SER A 31 7.62 -28.15 -21.01
N ILE A 32 6.99 -27.08 -21.51
CA ILE A 32 7.62 -26.15 -22.46
C ILE A 32 8.70 -25.27 -21.79
N GLN A 33 8.75 -25.24 -20.44
CA GLN A 33 9.78 -24.49 -19.72
C GLN A 33 11.14 -25.20 -19.63
N ASP A 34 11.20 -26.51 -19.84
CA ASP A 34 12.47 -27.25 -19.71
C ASP A 34 13.32 -27.20 -20.99
N ASP A 35 12.70 -27.10 -22.17
CA ASP A 35 13.43 -26.90 -23.44
C ASP A 35 14.09 -25.52 -23.51
N TYR A 36 13.49 -24.50 -22.89
CA TYR A 36 14.10 -23.17 -22.75
C TYR A 36 15.21 -23.12 -21.68
N ARG A 37 15.26 -24.08 -20.76
CA ARG A 37 16.31 -24.15 -19.72
C ARG A 37 17.54 -24.95 -20.15
N GLN A 38 17.43 -25.81 -21.16
CA GLN A 38 18.59 -26.51 -21.72
C GLN A 38 19.40 -25.66 -22.72
N SER A 39 18.80 -24.66 -23.36
CA SER A 39 19.53 -23.69 -24.20
C SER A 39 20.29 -22.63 -23.40
N GLY A 40 20.04 -22.50 -22.09
CA GLY A 40 20.66 -21.50 -21.21
C GLY A 40 21.97 -21.93 -20.51
N LYS A 41 22.53 -23.10 -20.84
CA LYS A 41 23.84 -23.55 -20.35
C LYS A 41 24.84 -23.70 -21.51
N VAL A 42 24.99 -22.66 -22.31
CA VAL A 42 26.21 -22.47 -23.09
C VAL A 42 27.22 -21.78 -22.18
N SER A 43 28.37 -22.42 -21.98
CA SER A 43 29.49 -21.92 -21.20
C SER A 43 29.88 -20.51 -21.64
N LEU A 44 29.95 -19.55 -20.69
CA LEU A 44 30.52 -18.22 -20.88
C LEU A 44 32.05 -18.30 -21.09
N SER A 45 32.48 -18.80 -22.24
CA SER A 45 33.90 -18.79 -22.63
C SER A 45 34.13 -18.68 -24.14
N GLU A 46 33.21 -18.05 -24.85
CA GLU A 46 33.42 -17.57 -26.22
C GLU A 46 32.94 -16.12 -26.29
N GLU A 47 33.72 -15.30 -26.99
CA GLU A 47 33.47 -13.87 -27.21
C GLU A 47 32.02 -13.63 -27.65
N PRO A 48 31.39 -12.49 -27.30
CA PRO A 48 30.09 -12.18 -27.87
C PRO A 48 30.27 -12.01 -29.39
N GLU A 49 29.86 -13.03 -30.15
CA GLU A 49 29.61 -12.87 -31.59
C GLU A 49 28.72 -11.64 -31.72
N VAL A 50 29.29 -10.59 -32.31
CA VAL A 50 28.57 -9.38 -32.66
C VAL A 50 27.41 -9.85 -33.53
N GLU A 51 26.17 -9.74 -33.03
CA GLU A 51 24.96 -10.00 -33.82
C GLU A 51 25.02 -9.11 -35.07
N GLU A 52 25.55 -9.65 -36.17
CA GLU A 52 25.45 -9.03 -37.48
C GLU A 52 23.97 -8.98 -37.81
N ARG A 53 23.37 -7.80 -37.62
CA ARG A 53 22.02 -7.51 -38.11
C ARG A 53 22.01 -7.79 -39.60
N ASP A 54 21.43 -8.91 -40.00
CA ASP A 54 21.20 -9.24 -41.40
C ASP A 54 20.47 -8.05 -42.05
N PRO A 55 21.14 -7.31 -42.97
CA PRO A 55 20.59 -6.09 -43.55
C PRO A 55 19.35 -6.37 -44.41
N GLU A 56 19.12 -7.63 -44.80
CA GLU A 56 17.95 -8.04 -45.58
C GLU A 56 16.79 -8.56 -44.72
N LEU A 57 17.00 -8.83 -43.43
CA LEU A 57 15.96 -9.38 -42.56
C LEU A 57 14.75 -8.46 -42.47
N HIS A 58 14.97 -7.15 -42.29
CA HIS A 58 13.88 -6.17 -42.25
C HIS A 58 13.13 -6.06 -43.58
N ARG A 59 13.83 -6.22 -44.70
CA ARG A 59 13.22 -6.20 -46.03
C ARG A 59 12.35 -7.44 -46.24
N LYS A 60 12.84 -8.63 -45.84
CA LYS A 60 12.11 -9.91 -45.93
C LYS A 60 10.91 -9.94 -44.96
N LEU A 61 11.04 -9.38 -43.76
CA LEU A 61 9.92 -9.24 -42.80
C LEU A 61 8.84 -8.27 -43.30
N ALA A 62 9.23 -7.18 -43.97
CA ALA A 62 8.28 -6.27 -44.60
C ALA A 62 7.56 -6.91 -45.80
N GLU A 63 8.25 -7.78 -46.55
CA GLU A 63 7.69 -8.52 -47.69
C GLU A 63 6.66 -9.59 -47.27
N LEU A 64 6.84 -10.20 -46.10
CA LEU A 64 5.87 -11.16 -45.52
C LEU A 64 4.53 -10.52 -45.12
N GLY A 65 4.49 -9.20 -44.95
CA GLY A 65 3.28 -8.48 -44.53
C GLY A 65 2.82 -8.82 -43.09
N PRO A 66 1.68 -8.28 -42.64
CA PRO A 66 1.17 -8.54 -41.30
C PRO A 66 0.78 -10.02 -41.15
N VAL A 67 1.59 -10.76 -40.39
CA VAL A 67 1.34 -12.16 -40.05
C VAL A 67 0.13 -12.24 -39.13
N LYS A 68 -1.01 -12.70 -39.67
CA LYS A 68 -2.18 -13.04 -38.86
C LYS A 68 -1.93 -14.35 -38.16
N ILE A 69 -1.68 -14.29 -36.85
CA ILE A 69 -1.68 -15.48 -36.00
C ILE A 69 -3.14 -15.85 -35.76
N GLU A 70 -3.56 -17.04 -36.19
CA GLU A 70 -4.89 -17.52 -35.88
C GLU A 70 -5.03 -17.72 -34.36
N PRO A 71 -6.14 -17.25 -33.75
CA PRO A 71 -6.36 -17.43 -32.33
C PRO A 71 -6.44 -18.92 -32.02
N THR A 72 -5.44 -19.43 -31.30
CA THR A 72 -5.44 -20.82 -30.85
C THR A 72 -6.48 -20.97 -29.74
N TYR A 73 -7.62 -21.56 -30.06
CA TYR A 73 -8.67 -21.84 -29.09
C TYR A 73 -8.25 -23.01 -28.19
N THR A 74 -7.57 -22.69 -27.08
CA THR A 74 -7.33 -23.66 -26.02
C THR A 74 -8.67 -24.02 -25.38
N ARG A 75 -9.11 -25.27 -25.55
CA ARG A 75 -10.35 -25.78 -24.94
C ARG A 75 -10.18 -25.89 -23.44
N MET A 76 -10.59 -24.84 -22.75
CA MET A 76 -10.67 -24.80 -21.30
C MET A 76 -11.90 -25.56 -20.80
N ARG A 77 -11.80 -26.15 -19.61
CA ARG A 77 -12.95 -26.78 -18.95
C ARG A 77 -13.96 -25.70 -18.58
N THR A 78 -15.25 -25.99 -18.74
CA THR A 78 -16.34 -25.05 -18.45
C THR A 78 -16.46 -24.68 -16.97
N SER A 79 -15.87 -25.48 -16.07
CA SER A 79 -15.82 -25.24 -14.63
C SER A 79 -14.57 -24.47 -14.17
N ASP A 80 -13.72 -24.00 -15.09
CA ASP A 80 -12.51 -23.28 -14.72
C ASP A 80 -12.83 -21.82 -14.37
N ASN A 81 -12.37 -21.36 -13.20
CA ASN A 81 -12.52 -19.98 -12.74
C ASN A 81 -11.81 -18.99 -13.68
N MET A 82 -10.72 -19.41 -14.33
CA MET A 82 -9.99 -18.54 -15.25
C MET A 82 -10.84 -18.21 -16.50
N LEU A 83 -11.71 -19.13 -16.93
CA LEU A 83 -12.66 -18.89 -18.03
C LEU A 83 -13.72 -17.84 -17.65
N HIS A 84 -14.15 -17.80 -16.39
CA HIS A 84 -15.05 -16.77 -15.89
C HIS A 84 -14.38 -15.39 -15.89
N ILE A 85 -13.13 -15.31 -15.42
CA ILE A 85 -12.34 -14.07 -15.42
C ILE A 85 -12.12 -13.56 -16.85
N MET A 86 -11.76 -14.44 -17.79
CA MET A 86 -11.56 -14.05 -19.19
C MET A 86 -12.84 -13.53 -19.84
N ARG A 87 -13.99 -14.18 -19.60
CA ARG A 87 -15.29 -13.70 -20.09
C ARG A 87 -15.66 -12.34 -19.52
N GLU A 88 -15.41 -12.11 -18.24
CA GLU A 88 -15.71 -10.81 -17.64
C GLU A 88 -14.80 -9.70 -18.19
N ARG A 89 -13.51 -10.00 -18.42
CA ARG A 89 -12.59 -9.05 -19.08
C ARG A 89 -13.03 -8.71 -20.49
N GLN A 90 -13.36 -9.73 -21.28
CA GLN A 90 -13.86 -9.53 -22.63
C GLN A 90 -15.16 -8.71 -22.65
N ARG A 91 -16.07 -9.00 -21.72
CA ARG A 91 -17.30 -8.22 -21.55
C ARG A 91 -17.01 -6.76 -21.22
N ILE A 92 -16.07 -6.50 -20.31
CA ILE A 92 -15.66 -5.14 -19.96
C ILE A 92 -15.10 -4.44 -21.20
N GLU A 93 -14.15 -5.05 -21.91
CA GLU A 93 -13.55 -4.49 -23.13
C GLU A 93 -14.62 -4.17 -24.20
N GLU A 94 -15.55 -5.11 -24.45
CA GLU A 94 -16.66 -4.90 -25.40
C GLU A 94 -17.61 -3.77 -24.95
N ASP A 95 -17.89 -3.67 -23.65
CA ASP A 95 -18.70 -2.58 -23.10
C ASP A 95 -17.95 -1.23 -23.17
N GLU A 96 -16.60 -1.23 -23.07
CA GLU A 96 -15.74 -0.05 -23.27
C GLU A 96 -15.78 0.47 -24.69
N ASP A 97 -15.57 -0.42 -25.66
CA ASP A 97 -15.58 -0.09 -27.08
C ASP A 97 -16.96 0.41 -27.56
N LEU A 98 -18.04 -0.09 -26.96
CA LEU A 98 -19.40 0.30 -27.29
C LEU A 98 -19.88 1.55 -26.53
N GLY A 99 -19.05 2.15 -25.66
CA GLY A 99 -19.45 3.27 -24.80
C GLY A 99 -20.59 2.94 -23.83
N ARG A 100 -20.89 1.64 -23.62
CA ARG A 100 -21.95 1.14 -22.72
C ARG A 100 -21.53 1.15 -21.27
N LEU A 101 -20.26 1.44 -21.02
CA LEU A 101 -19.68 1.63 -19.71
C LEU A 101 -20.43 2.59 -18.79
N SER A 102 -21.05 3.64 -19.34
CA SER A 102 -21.85 4.59 -18.55
C SER A 102 -23.20 4.01 -18.11
N GLN A 103 -23.59 2.85 -18.63
CA GLN A 103 -24.84 2.15 -18.30
C GLN A 103 -24.63 1.06 -17.25
N VAL A 104 -23.37 0.79 -16.86
CA VAL A 104 -23.05 -0.16 -15.81
C VAL A 104 -23.36 0.49 -14.45
N PRO A 105 -24.35 -0.02 -13.69
CA PRO A 105 -24.72 0.57 -12.42
C PRO A 105 -23.58 0.45 -11.40
N ASN A 106 -23.43 1.43 -10.52
CA ASN A 106 -22.37 1.50 -9.49
C ASN A 106 -20.94 1.51 -10.03
N ARG A 107 -20.72 1.83 -11.31
CA ARG A 107 -19.37 2.07 -11.81
C ARG A 107 -18.98 3.51 -11.52
N THR A 108 -17.96 3.68 -10.71
CA THR A 108 -17.44 4.99 -10.33
C THR A 108 -15.91 4.98 -10.30
N THR A 109 -15.30 6.15 -10.24
CA THR A 109 -13.85 6.30 -10.16
C THR A 109 -13.36 6.13 -8.72
N ILE A 110 -12.09 5.76 -8.57
CA ILE A 110 -11.45 5.61 -7.26
C ILE A 110 -11.50 6.92 -6.48
N ASP A 111 -11.35 8.06 -7.16
CA ASP A 111 -11.39 9.38 -6.54
C ASP A 111 -12.77 9.71 -5.96
N VAL A 112 -13.85 9.28 -6.62
CA VAL A 112 -15.22 9.42 -6.12
C VAL A 112 -15.46 8.53 -4.90
N ILE A 113 -14.98 7.28 -4.94
CA ILE A 113 -15.05 6.37 -3.77
C ILE A 113 -14.29 6.96 -2.59
N PHE A 114 -13.08 7.48 -2.83
CA PHE A 114 -12.27 8.11 -1.80
C PHE A 114 -12.97 9.35 -1.23
N SER A 115 -13.56 10.19 -2.08
CA SER A 115 -14.31 11.37 -1.67
C SER A 115 -15.54 11.02 -0.83
N ALA A 116 -16.28 9.97 -1.21
CA ALA A 116 -17.40 9.46 -0.42
C ALA A 116 -16.95 8.98 0.97
N LEU A 117 -15.86 8.22 1.04
CA LEU A 117 -15.27 7.76 2.31
C LEU A 117 -14.75 8.91 3.18
N GLU A 118 -14.13 9.93 2.59
CA GLU A 118 -13.73 11.14 3.33
C GLU A 118 -14.93 11.93 3.84
N GLN A 119 -16.00 12.02 3.06
CA GLN A 119 -17.22 12.71 3.47
C GLN A 119 -17.87 12.04 4.69
N ARG A 120 -17.80 10.70 4.80
CA ARG A 120 -18.26 9.97 5.99
C ARG A 120 -17.67 10.51 7.29
N LYS A 121 -16.38 10.85 7.30
CA LYS A 121 -15.71 11.42 8.50
C LYS A 121 -16.28 12.76 8.93
N ARG A 122 -16.97 13.47 8.04
CA ARG A 122 -17.57 14.78 8.32
C ARG A 122 -19.03 14.66 8.78
N LEU A 123 -19.61 13.48 8.73
CA LEU A 123 -20.97 13.21 9.19
C LEU A 123 -21.00 13.05 10.72
N ALA A 124 -22.11 13.48 11.33
CA ALA A 124 -22.33 13.26 12.74
C ALA A 124 -22.63 11.77 13.00
N PRO A 125 -22.34 11.26 14.21
CA PRO A 125 -22.75 9.91 14.57
C PRO A 125 -24.28 9.78 14.43
N GLY A 126 -24.72 8.75 13.70
CA GLY A 126 -26.15 8.49 13.40
C GLY A 126 -26.68 9.12 12.10
N ASP A 127 -25.92 9.99 11.43
CA ASP A 127 -26.35 10.55 10.13
C ASP A 127 -26.42 9.49 9.03
N LEU A 128 -25.64 8.42 9.15
CA LEU A 128 -25.61 7.28 8.23
C LEU A 128 -26.86 6.40 8.34
N ASP A 129 -27.60 6.48 9.45
CA ASP A 129 -28.87 5.77 9.63
C ASP A 129 -30.06 6.56 9.04
N ASN A 130 -29.85 7.84 8.70
CA ASN A 130 -30.86 8.69 8.12
C ASN A 130 -30.99 8.44 6.61
N ASP A 131 -32.12 7.84 6.19
CA ASP A 131 -32.40 7.57 4.77
C ASP A 131 -32.36 8.80 3.87
N LYS A 132 -32.66 10.00 4.40
CA LYS A 132 -32.57 11.26 3.63
C LYS A 132 -31.12 11.60 3.28
N VAL A 133 -30.21 11.41 4.23
CA VAL A 133 -28.76 11.68 4.06
C VAL A 133 -28.17 10.68 3.08
N LEU A 134 -28.51 9.39 3.22
CA LEU A 134 -28.07 8.36 2.29
C LEU A 134 -28.57 8.58 0.86
N LYS A 135 -29.82 9.03 0.68
CA LYS A 135 -30.34 9.38 -0.65
C LYS A 135 -29.63 10.59 -1.25
N GLY A 136 -29.26 11.57 -0.44
CA GLY A 136 -28.42 12.70 -0.86
C GLY A 136 -27.06 12.22 -1.36
N LEU A 137 -26.36 11.45 -0.53
CA LEU A 137 -25.04 10.90 -0.87
C LEU A 137 -25.07 9.98 -2.09
N SER A 138 -26.12 9.17 -2.23
CA SER A 138 -26.33 8.30 -3.39
C SER A 138 -26.43 9.10 -4.68
N ARG A 139 -27.10 10.27 -4.64
CA ARG A 139 -27.19 11.19 -5.78
C ARG A 139 -25.87 11.91 -6.04
N ASP A 140 -25.17 12.34 -5.00
CA ASP A 140 -23.93 13.12 -5.12
C ASP A 140 -22.78 12.28 -5.71
N TYR A 141 -22.75 10.98 -5.40
CA TYR A 141 -21.68 10.07 -5.82
C TYR A 141 -22.09 9.02 -6.87
N GLU A 142 -23.34 9.07 -7.35
CA GLU A 142 -23.90 8.12 -8.32
C GLU A 142 -23.75 6.65 -7.88
N LEU A 143 -23.88 6.40 -6.57
CA LEU A 143 -23.77 5.08 -5.95
C LEU A 143 -25.10 4.67 -5.34
N ASP A 144 -25.49 3.41 -5.53
CA ASP A 144 -26.68 2.85 -4.90
C ASP A 144 -26.55 2.87 -3.37
N VAL A 145 -27.64 3.19 -2.69
CA VAL A 145 -27.74 3.17 -1.23
C VAL A 145 -27.22 1.87 -0.59
N PRO A 146 -27.57 0.65 -1.04
CA PRO A 146 -27.00 -0.58 -0.50
C PRO A 146 -25.47 -0.64 -0.62
N THR A 147 -24.93 -0.28 -1.79
CA THR A 147 -23.48 -0.25 -2.04
C THR A 147 -22.79 0.73 -1.11
N LEU A 148 -23.37 1.92 -0.91
CA LEU A 148 -22.86 2.94 -0.01
C LEU A 148 -22.85 2.47 1.46
N LYS A 149 -23.91 1.77 1.90
CA LYS A 149 -23.96 1.15 3.24
C LYS A 149 -22.87 0.09 3.42
N THR A 150 -22.64 -0.75 2.40
CA THR A 150 -21.56 -1.74 2.43
C THR A 150 -20.19 -1.06 2.47
N LEU A 151 -19.99 -0.03 1.64
CA LEU A 151 -18.75 0.74 1.58
C LEU A 151 -18.40 1.33 2.94
N TYR A 152 -19.34 2.04 3.56
CA TYR A 152 -19.15 2.64 4.88
C TYR A 152 -19.08 1.64 6.04
N LYS A 153 -19.50 0.39 5.85
CA LYS A 153 -19.37 -0.64 6.89
C LYS A 153 -17.99 -1.29 6.89
N TYR A 154 -17.40 -1.52 5.72
CA TYR A 154 -16.19 -2.34 5.57
C TYR A 154 -14.93 -1.54 5.24
N PHE A 155 -15.07 -0.33 4.71
CA PHE A 155 -13.93 0.50 4.34
C PHE A 155 -13.84 1.74 5.23
N ASN A 156 -12.65 1.93 5.78
CA ASN A 156 -12.26 3.15 6.47
C ASN A 156 -11.15 3.84 5.67
N THR A 157 -11.05 5.16 5.81
CA THR A 157 -9.91 5.93 5.30
C THR A 157 -9.12 6.53 6.47
N ILE A 158 -7.80 6.62 6.28
CA ILE A 158 -6.89 7.19 7.27
C ILE A 158 -7.05 8.71 7.28
N THR A 159 -7.14 9.30 8.46
CA THR A 159 -7.03 10.75 8.66
C THR A 159 -5.57 11.10 8.92
N VAL A 160 -5.03 12.05 8.15
CA VAL A 160 -3.67 12.52 8.36
C VAL A 160 -3.66 13.71 9.32
N LEU A 161 -3.02 13.56 10.47
CA LEU A 161 -2.81 14.63 11.44
C LEU A 161 -1.71 15.60 11.01
N PRO A 162 -1.71 16.84 11.55
CA PRO A 162 -0.58 17.76 11.38
C PRO A 162 0.72 17.11 11.86
N ALA A 163 1.81 17.43 11.17
CA ALA A 163 3.14 16.96 11.56
C ALA A 163 3.46 17.45 12.98
N ARG A 164 4.20 16.64 13.71
CA ARG A 164 4.64 17.02 15.05
C ARG A 164 5.79 18.02 14.94
N VAL A 165 5.76 19.06 15.78
CA VAL A 165 6.76 20.15 15.76
C VAL A 165 8.15 19.67 16.19
N ASP A 166 8.23 18.60 16.98
CA ASP A 166 9.45 17.96 17.47
C ASP A 166 10.05 16.95 16.48
N ASP A 167 9.37 16.59 15.38
CA ASP A 167 9.90 15.63 14.41
C ASP A 167 10.69 16.35 13.31
N GLU A 168 12.02 16.18 13.31
CA GLU A 168 12.93 16.77 12.32
C GLU A 168 12.56 16.41 10.87
N LYS A 169 11.90 15.26 10.69
CA LYS A 169 11.48 14.75 9.37
C LYS A 169 10.06 15.19 8.97
N ASN A 170 9.39 16.02 9.78
CA ASN A 170 8.01 16.48 9.53
C ASN A 170 7.02 15.35 9.19
N ARG A 171 7.15 14.17 9.79
CA ARG A 171 6.27 13.04 9.47
C ARG A 171 4.88 13.33 10.01
N LYS A 172 3.89 13.09 9.14
CA LYS A 172 2.48 13.17 9.51
C LYS A 172 2.02 11.79 10.00
N HIS A 173 1.28 11.77 11.10
CA HIS A 173 0.71 10.53 11.63
C HIS A 173 -0.70 10.32 11.09
N GLY A 174 -0.98 9.10 10.65
CA GLY A 174 -2.32 8.67 10.29
C GLY A 174 -3.08 8.16 11.52
N ILE A 175 -4.33 8.56 11.68
CA ILE A 175 -5.28 8.02 12.65
C ILE A 175 -6.51 7.52 11.91
N TRP A 176 -7.02 6.37 12.33
CA TRP A 176 -8.33 5.88 11.91
C TRP A 176 -9.40 6.61 12.72
N ALA A 177 -10.25 7.38 12.05
CA ALA A 177 -11.38 8.07 12.67
C ALA A 177 -12.65 7.62 11.97
N GLU A 178 -13.63 7.13 12.73
CA GLU A 178 -14.88 6.60 12.19
C GLU A 178 -15.94 7.69 12.03
N ASN A 179 -15.90 8.68 12.93
CA ASN A 179 -16.91 9.71 13.07
C ASN A 179 -16.29 11.11 13.16
N ARG A 180 -17.10 12.14 12.88
CA ARG A 180 -16.67 13.54 12.99
C ARG A 180 -16.13 13.91 14.36
N GLN A 181 -16.71 13.39 15.43
CA GLN A 181 -16.28 13.71 16.79
C GLN A 181 -14.87 13.20 17.06
N GLU A 182 -14.58 11.95 16.70
CA GLU A 182 -13.24 11.37 16.85
C GLU A 182 -12.21 12.11 16.00
N TRP A 183 -12.59 12.46 14.76
CA TRP A 183 -11.76 13.24 13.86
C TRP A 183 -11.41 14.61 14.46
N GLN A 184 -12.41 15.34 14.98
CA GLN A 184 -12.21 16.65 15.62
C GLN A 184 -11.35 16.53 16.88
N GLN A 185 -11.65 15.58 17.78
CA GLN A 185 -10.88 15.37 19.00
C GLN A 185 -9.41 15.04 18.70
N ALA A 186 -9.16 14.19 17.70
CA ALA A 186 -7.80 13.85 17.30
C ALA A 186 -7.06 15.05 16.71
N MET A 187 -7.74 15.89 15.93
CA MET A 187 -7.17 17.11 15.37
C MET A 187 -6.85 18.15 16.46
N ASP A 188 -7.79 18.40 17.36
CA ASP A 188 -7.64 19.36 18.47
C ASP A 188 -6.53 18.93 19.42
N ALA A 189 -6.45 17.63 19.75
CA ALA A 189 -5.38 17.08 20.57
C ALA A 189 -4.00 17.22 19.90
N ALA A 190 -3.93 17.04 18.57
CA ALA A 190 -2.68 17.22 17.82
C ALA A 190 -2.24 18.70 17.80
N ILE A 191 -3.18 19.62 17.65
CA ILE A 191 -2.93 21.07 17.70
C ILE A 191 -2.46 21.47 19.10
N ALA A 192 -3.19 21.10 20.15
CA ALA A 192 -2.86 21.43 21.54
C ALA A 192 -1.46 20.90 21.92
N ARG A 193 -1.15 19.65 21.58
CA ARG A 193 0.18 19.08 21.75
C ARG A 193 1.26 19.91 21.05
N ASN A 194 1.03 20.30 19.80
CA ASN A 194 1.99 21.07 19.02
C ASN A 194 2.22 22.47 19.63
N GLU A 195 1.18 23.10 20.17
CA GLU A 195 1.29 24.38 20.89
C GLU A 195 2.07 24.23 22.20
N GLU A 196 1.82 23.17 22.97
CA GLU A 196 2.59 22.89 24.18
C GLU A 196 4.07 22.67 23.90
N ILE A 197 4.41 21.92 22.85
CA ILE A 197 5.80 21.69 22.44
C ILE A 197 6.46 23.01 22.04
N LYS A 198 5.75 23.87 21.29
CA LYS A 198 6.25 25.21 20.94
C LYS A 198 6.51 26.05 22.18
N LYS A 199 5.58 26.12 23.13
CA LYS A 199 5.74 26.85 24.39
C LYS A 199 6.94 26.35 25.20
N LYS A 200 7.04 25.03 25.42
CA LYS A 200 8.18 24.41 26.11
C LYS A 200 9.51 24.70 25.42
N SER A 201 9.53 24.73 24.08
CA SER A 201 10.75 25.06 23.33
C SER A 201 11.15 26.54 23.49
N GLN A 202 10.18 27.46 23.58
CA GLN A 202 10.43 28.88 23.81
C GLN A 202 10.92 29.13 25.25
N GLU A 203 10.30 28.50 26.25
CA GLU A 203 10.72 28.59 27.66
C GLU A 203 12.15 28.07 27.85
N LYS A 204 12.52 26.95 27.20
CA LYS A 204 13.88 26.41 27.22
C LYS A 204 14.90 27.35 26.56
N LYS A 205 14.54 28.03 25.47
CA LYS A 205 15.42 29.02 24.82
C LYS A 205 15.69 30.20 25.76
N LEU A 206 14.64 30.79 26.34
CA LEU A 206 14.73 31.89 27.29
C LEU A 206 15.58 31.53 28.52
N THR A 207 15.41 30.34 29.10
CA THR A 207 16.24 29.89 30.24
C THR A 207 17.69 29.59 29.87
N THR A 208 17.96 29.18 28.63
CA THR A 208 19.33 28.96 28.14
C THR A 208 20.04 30.29 27.92
N GLU A 209 19.36 31.26 27.32
CA GLU A 209 19.89 32.63 27.13
C GLU A 209 20.20 33.30 28.48
N GLN A 210 19.29 33.21 29.46
CA GLN A 210 19.53 33.75 30.81
C GLN A 210 20.70 33.07 31.53
N LYS A 211 20.90 31.76 31.35
CA LYS A 211 22.07 31.05 31.90
C LYS A 211 23.37 31.46 31.22
N GLN A 212 23.34 31.71 29.90
CA GLN A 212 24.50 32.22 29.18
C GLN A 212 24.84 33.65 29.62
N GLU A 213 23.85 34.51 29.84
CA GLU A 213 24.03 35.86 30.36
C GLU A 213 24.60 35.85 31.79
N GLN A 214 24.08 35.01 32.69
CA GLN A 214 24.63 34.88 34.05
C GLN A 214 26.06 34.32 34.08
N GLN A 215 26.42 33.40 33.17
CA GLN A 215 27.81 32.94 33.01
C GLN A 215 28.73 34.03 32.41
N PHE A 216 28.20 34.91 31.56
CA PHE A 216 28.94 36.04 31.02
C PHE A 216 29.14 37.17 32.05
N GLU A 217 28.21 37.33 33.00
CA GLU A 217 28.35 38.30 34.09
C GLU A 217 29.30 37.81 35.19
N THR A 218 29.24 36.54 35.59
CA THR A 218 30.20 35.99 36.59
C THR A 218 31.63 35.95 36.08
N THR A 219 31.85 35.77 34.77
CA THR A 219 33.19 35.85 34.17
C THR A 219 33.71 37.28 33.97
N LYS A 220 32.87 38.31 34.16
CA LYS A 220 33.28 39.72 34.13
C LYS A 220 33.54 40.31 35.51
N THR A 221 32.95 39.78 36.58
CA THR A 221 33.16 40.29 37.94
C THR A 221 34.44 39.77 38.63
N ASP A 222 35.04 38.68 38.17
CA ASP A 222 36.30 38.14 38.75
C ASP A 222 37.58 38.54 37.99
N LYS A 223 37.52 39.49 37.06
CA LYS A 223 38.74 40.08 36.44
C LYS A 223 39.26 41.29 37.23
N LYS A 224 39.38 41.15 38.55
CA LYS A 224 40.10 42.13 39.37
C LYS A 224 40.88 41.53 40.54
N SER A 225 41.63 40.43 40.32
CA SER A 225 42.98 40.22 40.89
C SER A 225 43.45 38.77 40.73
N GLU A 226 43.99 38.37 39.58
CA GLU A 226 44.84 37.18 39.55
C GLU A 226 46.10 37.49 38.74
N ARG A 227 47.23 37.53 39.45
CA ARG A 227 48.54 37.45 38.81
C ARG A 227 48.59 36.17 37.98
N PRO A 228 49.21 36.18 36.79
CA PRO A 228 49.40 34.95 36.03
C PRO A 228 50.21 33.96 36.87
N LEU A 229 49.60 32.82 37.25
CA LEU A 229 50.32 31.73 37.92
C LEU A 229 51.46 31.25 37.03
N THR A 230 52.63 31.08 37.64
CA THR A 230 53.82 30.58 36.96
C THR A 230 53.62 29.11 36.57
N GLU A 231 54.36 28.65 35.55
CA GLU A 231 54.30 27.27 35.06
C GLU A 231 54.51 26.22 36.18
N GLU A 232 55.29 26.57 37.20
CA GLU A 232 55.55 25.73 38.37
C GLU A 232 54.30 25.52 39.22
N GLU A 233 53.54 26.57 39.51
CA GLU A 233 52.31 26.49 40.30
C GLU A 233 51.21 25.68 39.58
N LYS A 234 51.15 25.78 38.24
CA LYS A 234 50.24 24.96 37.42
C LYS A 234 50.61 23.47 37.45
N ARG A 235 51.90 23.17 37.57
CA ARG A 235 52.39 21.80 37.64
C ARG A 235 52.13 21.19 39.01
N GLU A 236 52.33 21.94 40.09
CA GLU A 236 52.01 21.48 41.44
C GLU A 236 50.52 21.22 41.63
N LYS A 237 49.65 22.08 41.11
CA LYS A 237 48.19 21.89 41.21
C LYS A 237 47.72 20.63 40.47
N ARG A 238 48.28 20.35 39.29
CA ARG A 238 48.02 19.09 38.56
C ARG A 238 48.54 17.86 39.28
N LEU A 239 49.62 17.99 40.05
CA LEU A 239 50.14 16.88 40.85
C LEU A 239 49.25 16.66 42.08
N GLN A 240 48.75 17.72 42.73
CA GLN A 240 47.80 17.58 43.83
C GLN A 240 46.48 16.91 43.40
N ASP A 241 45.91 17.31 42.27
CA ASP A 241 44.69 16.71 41.72
C ASP A 241 44.85 15.22 41.32
N LEU A 242 46.10 14.72 41.22
CA LEU A 242 46.39 13.31 40.93
C LEU A 242 46.51 12.42 42.18
N PHE A 243 46.58 13.02 43.37
CA PHE A 243 46.76 12.30 44.64
C PHE A 243 45.61 12.51 45.64
N GLU A 244 44.63 13.35 45.32
CA GLU A 244 43.36 13.46 46.06
C GLU A 244 42.29 12.59 45.36
N ASP A 245 42.17 11.34 45.82
CA ASP A 245 40.99 10.47 45.62
C ASP A 245 40.00 10.63 46.79
#